data_AF-A0A420WGS6-F1
#
_entry.id   AF-A0A420WGS6-F1
#
_cell.length_a   1.000
_cell.length_b   1.000
_cell.length_c   1.000
_cell.angle_alpha   90.00
_cell.angle_beta   90.00
_cell.angle_gamma   90.00
#
_symmetry.space_group_name_H-M   'P 1'
#
loop_
_entity.id
_entity.type
_entity.pdbx_description
1 polymer ?
#
loop_
_entity_poly.entity_id
_entity_poly.type
_entity_poly.pdbx_seq_one_letter_code
_entity_poly.pdbx_strand_id
1 'polypeptide(L)'
;MTDPVNTLREGNDLSRKLPEIADMLKREIRAATGRDICFSLVVWTEGRVQYISNAQRPDVIEGYRRLLAGWEAGMPDVPAHEVQ
;
A
#
# COMPACT_ATOMS: atom_id res chain seq x y z
N MET A 1 4.42 24.30 8.82
CA MET A 1 4.84 24.63 7.45
C MET A 1 6.17 23.93 7.21
N THR A 2 6.14 22.78 6.53
CA THR A 2 7.29 21.90 6.33
C THR A 2 8.18 22.46 5.22
N ASP A 3 9.49 22.47 5.43
CA ASP A 3 10.48 22.95 4.45
C ASP A 3 10.44 22.11 3.16
N PRO A 4 10.21 22.72 1.97
CA PRO A 4 10.16 22.01 0.69
C PRO A 4 11.41 21.17 0.38
N VAL A 5 12.60 21.59 0.82
CA VAL A 5 13.85 20.86 0.61
C VAL A 5 13.88 19.59 1.45
N ASN A 6 13.37 19.66 2.68
CA ASN A 6 13.28 18.51 3.57
C ASN A 6 12.26 17.48 3.05
N THR A 7 11.10 17.93 2.57
CA THR A 7 10.07 17.07 1.93
C THR A 7 10.59 16.35 0.68
N LEU A 8 11.47 16.99 -0.10
CA LEU A 8 12.09 16.37 -1.26
C LEU A 8 13.06 15.25 -0.86
N ARG A 9 13.90 15.50 0.15
CA ARG A 9 14.88 14.53 0.68
C ARG A 9 14.18 13.33 1.31
N GLU A 10 13.22 13.55 2.21
CA GLU A 10 12.44 12.51 2.87
C GLU A 10 11.74 11.60 1.86
N GLY A 11 11.15 12.19 0.82
CA GLY A 11 10.50 11.37 -0.19
C GLY A 11 11.48 10.58 -1.07
N ASN A 12 12.71 11.05 -1.27
CA ASN A 12 13.75 10.27 -1.98
C ASN A 12 14.27 9.11 -1.12
N ASP A 13 14.45 9.33 0.18
CA ASP A 13 14.85 8.29 1.13
C ASP A 13 13.76 7.21 1.25
N LEU A 14 12.49 7.61 1.30
CA LEU A 14 11.35 6.68 1.28
C LEU A 14 11.28 5.89 -0.04
N SER A 15 11.44 6.55 -1.19
CA SER A 15 11.43 5.89 -2.50
C SER A 15 12.47 4.76 -2.60
N ARG A 16 13.67 4.99 -2.05
CA ARG A 16 14.75 3.99 -2.00
C ARG A 16 14.44 2.81 -1.07
N LYS A 17 13.68 3.06 0.01
CA LYS A 17 13.32 2.03 1.00
C LYS A 17 12.10 1.21 0.60
N LEU A 18 11.20 1.77 -0.21
CA LEU A 18 9.96 1.11 -0.63
C LEU A 18 10.15 -0.29 -1.24
N PRO A 19 11.17 -0.58 -2.08
CA PRO A 19 11.43 -1.94 -2.57
C PRO A 19 11.68 -2.94 -1.44
N GLU A 20 12.52 -2.57 -0.46
CA GLU A 20 12.80 -3.44 0.70
C GLU A 20 11.56 -3.69 1.55
N ILE A 21 10.73 -2.65 1.73
CA ILE A 21 9.45 -2.75 2.44
C ILE A 21 8.48 -3.67 1.70
N ALA A 22 8.39 -3.54 0.37
CA ALA A 22 7.54 -4.38 -0.46
C ALA A 22 7.97 -5.86 -0.43
N ASP A 23 9.28 -6.11 -0.44
CA ASP A 23 9.82 -7.48 -0.32
C ASP A 23 9.51 -8.09 1.04
N MET A 24 9.62 -7.32 2.12
CA MET A 24 9.21 -7.75 3.46
C MET A 24 7.72 -8.08 3.49
N LEU A 25 6.87 -7.16 3.02
CA LEU A 25 5.42 -7.35 2.99
C LEU A 25 5.01 -8.58 2.18
N LYS A 26 5.65 -8.80 1.02
CA LYS A 26 5.42 -10.00 0.19
C LYS A 26 5.71 -11.29 0.98
N ARG A 27 6.82 -11.34 1.72
CA ARG A 27 7.18 -12.51 2.53
C ARG A 27 6.17 -12.75 3.64
N GLU A 28 5.77 -11.72 4.37
CA GLU A 28 4.80 -11.83 5.46
C GLU A 28 3.43 -12.30 4.96
N ILE A 29 2.93 -11.73 3.86
CA ILE A 29 1.65 -12.16 3.27
C ILE A 29 1.72 -13.62 2.81
N ARG A 30 2.83 -14.03 2.18
CA ARG A 30 3.01 -15.43 1.76
C ARG A 30 3.06 -16.36 2.97
N ALA A 31 3.75 -15.97 4.04
CA ALA A 31 3.83 -16.76 5.27
C ALA A 31 2.43 -16.94 5.89
N ALA A 32 1.58 -15.90 5.89
CA ALA A 32 0.24 -15.95 6.44
C ALA A 32 -0.77 -16.73 5.56
N THR A 33 -0.63 -16.69 4.24
CA THR A 33 -1.65 -17.19 3.30
C THR A 33 -1.25 -18.43 2.51
N GLY A 34 0.04 -18.80 2.54
CA GLY A 34 0.62 -19.88 1.75
C GLY A 34 0.74 -19.59 0.24
N ARG A 35 0.36 -18.39 -0.23
CA ARG A 35 0.38 -18.04 -1.66
C ARG A 35 0.84 -16.60 -1.92
N ASP A 36 1.21 -16.32 -3.16
CA ASP A 36 1.50 -14.95 -3.59
C ASP A 36 0.18 -14.18 -3.78
N ILE A 37 0.07 -13.01 -3.14
CA ILE A 37 -1.09 -12.13 -3.20
C ILE A 37 -0.67 -10.80 -3.84
N CYS A 38 -1.50 -10.28 -4.74
CA CYS A 38 -1.31 -8.94 -5.29
C CYS A 38 -1.55 -7.88 -4.22
N PHE A 39 -0.65 -6.91 -4.12
CA PHE A 39 -0.80 -5.76 -3.25
C PHE A 39 -0.26 -4.49 -3.91
N SER A 40 -0.76 -3.36 -3.40
CA SER A 40 -0.22 -2.04 -3.63
C SER A 40 -0.13 -1.31 -2.30
N LEU A 41 1.07 -0.82 -1.96
CA LEU A 41 1.32 -0.01 -0.77
C LEU A 41 1.36 1.46 -1.20
N VAL A 42 0.42 2.25 -0.68
CA VAL A 42 0.42 3.71 -0.84
C VAL A 42 0.83 4.33 0.48
N VAL A 43 1.74 5.30 0.41
CA VAL A 43 2.18 6.11 1.54
C VAL A 43 2.07 7.57 1.14
N TRP A 44 1.48 8.39 1.99
CA TRP A 44 1.21 9.79 1.69
C TRP A 44 1.47 10.70 2.89
N THR A 45 1.76 11.95 2.58
CA THR A 45 1.89 13.08 3.50
C THR A 45 1.10 14.27 2.93
N GLU A 46 1.06 15.38 3.65
CA GLU A 46 0.50 16.63 3.11
C GLU A 46 1.32 17.09 1.89
N GLY A 47 0.82 16.78 0.68
CA GLY A 47 1.39 17.22 -0.60
C GLY A 47 2.23 16.19 -1.37
N ARG A 48 2.48 14.98 -0.85
CA ARG A 48 3.21 13.93 -1.60
C ARG A 48 2.59 12.55 -1.40
N VAL A 49 2.39 11.85 -2.51
CA VAL A 49 1.94 10.46 -2.56
C VAL A 49 3.03 9.63 -3.24
N GLN A 50 3.41 8.52 -2.63
CA GLN A 50 4.28 7.52 -3.23
C GLN A 50 3.61 6.15 -3.12
N TYR A 51 3.91 5.27 -4.07
CA TYR A 51 3.39 3.93 -4.02
C TYR A 51 4.36 2.92 -4.62
N ILE A 52 4.20 1.67 -4.22
CA ILE A 52 4.85 0.50 -4.81
C ILE A 52 3.85 -0.65 -4.88
N SER A 53 3.95 -1.50 -5.91
CA SER A 53 3.10 -2.68 -6.07
C SER A 53 3.90 -3.86 -6.58
N ASN A 54 3.44 -5.08 -6.26
CA ASN A 54 3.95 -6.31 -6.88
C ASN A 54 3.13 -6.74 -8.11
N ALA A 55 2.11 -5.97 -8.47
CA ALA A 55 1.20 -6.20 -9.60
C ALA A 55 1.37 -5.14 -10.69
N GLN A 56 0.87 -5.44 -11.89
CA GLN A 56 0.86 -4.50 -13.00
C GLN A 56 -0.10 -3.35 -12.70
N ARG A 57 0.21 -2.16 -13.24
CA ARG A 57 -0.58 -0.95 -13.00
C ARG A 57 -2.09 -1.11 -13.29
N PRO A 58 -2.53 -1.80 -14.37
CA PRO A 58 -3.95 -2.03 -14.62
C PRO A 58 -4.64 -2.81 -13.49
N ASP A 59 -3.99 -3.84 -12.96
CA ASP A 59 -4.53 -4.68 -11.89
C ASP A 59 -4.65 -3.89 -10.58
N VAL A 60 -3.66 -3.03 -10.30
CA VAL A 60 -3.68 -2.13 -9.13
C VAL A 60 -4.83 -1.14 -9.21
N ILE A 61 -5.03 -0.53 -10.37
CA ILE A 61 -6.15 0.41 -10.59
C ILE A 61 -7.48 -0.30 -10.36
N GLU A 62 -7.64 -1.50 -10.90
CA GLU A 62 -8.86 -2.29 -10.70
C GLU A 62 -9.07 -2.68 -9.23
N GLY A 63 -8.00 -3.05 -8.52
CA GLY A 63 -8.03 -3.29 -7.08
C GLY A 63 -8.53 -2.09 -6.29
N TYR A 64 -8.03 -0.87 -6.59
CA TYR A 64 -8.51 0.35 -5.93
C TYR A 64 -9.96 0.66 -6.25
N ARG A 65 -10.42 0.46 -7.49
CA ARG A 65 -11.83 0.68 -7.85
C ARG A 65 -12.75 -0.21 -7.03
N ARG A 66 -12.40 -1.50 -6.87
CA ARG A 66 -13.17 -2.44 -6.06
C ARG A 66 -13.16 -2.07 -4.58
N LEU A 67 -12.02 -1.65 -4.06
CA LEU A 67 -11.89 -1.19 -2.67
C LEU A 67 -12.79 0.02 -2.40
N LEU A 68 -12.71 1.04 -3.25
CA LEU A 68 -13.52 2.25 -3.14
C LEU A 68 -15.01 1.96 -3.27
N ALA A 69 -15.41 1.14 -4.25
CA ALA A 69 -16.80 0.71 -4.40
C ALA A 69 -17.32 -0.05 -3.17
N GLY A 70 -16.47 -0.88 -2.54
CA GLY A 70 -16.80 -1.58 -1.30
C GLY A 70 -17.03 -0.61 -0.14
N TRP A 71 -16.16 0.39 0.03
CA TRP A 71 -16.34 1.43 1.06
C TRP A 71 -17.61 2.25 0.83
N GLU A 72 -17.88 2.65 -0.41
CA GLU A 72 -19.11 3.38 -0.77
C GLU A 72 -20.37 2.55 -0.54
N ALA A 73 -20.29 1.23 -0.68
CA ALA A 73 -21.38 0.30 -0.41
C ALA A 73 -21.57 -0.04 1.08
N GLY A 74 -20.77 0.54 1.98
CA GLY A 74 -20.82 0.26 3.42
C GLY A 74 -20.33 -1.15 3.79
N MET A 75 -19.46 -1.74 2.96
CA MET A 75 -18.88 -3.05 3.25
C MET A 75 -18.04 -2.94 4.55
N PRO A 76 -18.35 -3.76 5.58
CA PRO A 76 -17.64 -3.67 6.84
C PRO A 76 -16.17 -4.06 6.63
N ASP A 77 -15.26 -3.33 7.26
CA ASP A 77 -13.88 -3.80 7.45
C ASP A 77 -13.96 -5.20 8.07
N VAL A 78 -13.15 -6.15 7.59
CA VAL A 78 -13.02 -7.44 8.25
C VAL A 78 -12.30 -7.18 9.58
N PRO A 79 -12.98 -7.29 10.72
CA PRO A 79 -12.35 -6.98 11.99
C PRO A 79 -11.32 -8.07 12.28
N ALA A 80 -10.04 -7.71 12.24
CA ALA A 80 -8.92 -8.62 12.46
C ALA A 80 -8.95 -9.30 13.84
N HIS A 81 -9.76 -8.82 14.78
CA HIS A 81 -9.95 -9.39 16.11
C HIS A 81 -11.10 -10.40 16.21
N GLU A 82 -11.95 -10.55 15.18
CA GLU A 82 -13.04 -11.54 15.14
C GLU A 82 -12.65 -12.80 14.35
N VAL A 83 -11.53 -12.77 13.65
CA VAL A 83 -10.95 -13.93 12.95
C VAL A 83 -9.95 -14.62 13.90
N GLN A 84 -10.46 -15.30 14.93
CA GLN A 84 -9.68 -16.22 15.78
C GLN A 84 -10.04 -17.66 15.51
#